data_AF-A0A531MQC5-F1
#
_entry.id   AF-A0A531MQC5-F1
#
_cell.length_a   1.000
_cell.length_b   1.000
_cell.length_c   1.000
_cell.angle_alpha   90.00
_cell.angle_beta   90.00
_cell.angle_gamma   90.00
#
_symmetry.space_group_name_H-M   'P 1'
#
loop_
_entity.id
_entity.type
_entity.pdbx_description
1 polymer ?
#
loop_
_entity_poly.entity_id
_entity_poly.type
_entity_poly.pdbx_seq_one_letter_code
_entity_poly.pdbx_strand_id
1 'polypeptide(L)' 'MAKKVDRETLPYRPCVGLMILNGDGLIWVGHRIAEPDSEFAGTTQLWQMPQGG' A
#
# COMPACT_ATOMS: atom_id res chain seq x y z
N MET A 1 9.73 15.90 -21.29
CA MET A 1 10.25 15.82 -19.90
C MET A 1 9.07 15.89 -18.96
N ALA A 2 8.92 14.96 -18.02
CA ALA A 2 7.83 15.01 -17.05
C ALA A 2 8.02 16.23 -16.14
N LYS A 3 6.95 17.00 -15.93
CA LYS A 3 6.95 18.15 -15.03
C LYS A 3 7.22 17.64 -13.61
N LYS A 4 8.24 18.20 -12.94
CA LYS A 4 8.55 17.87 -11.55
C LYS A 4 7.41 18.43 -10.68
N VAL A 5 6.62 17.55 -10.07
CA VAL A 5 5.51 17.91 -9.19
C VAL A 5 6.02 17.90 -7.75
N ASP A 6 5.72 18.95 -7.00
CA ASP A 6 5.98 19.00 -5.57
C ASP A 6 4.95 18.13 -4.84
N ARG A 7 5.41 17.05 -4.20
CA ARG A 7 4.55 16.03 -3.55
C ARG A 7 3.76 16.61 -2.38
N GLU A 8 4.29 17.62 -1.69
CA GLU A 8 3.64 18.26 -0.54
C GLU A 8 2.46 19.15 -0.95
N THR A 9 2.40 19.53 -2.23
CA THR A 9 1.31 20.34 -2.80
C THR A 9 0.15 19.51 -3.33
N LEU A 10 0.28 18.18 -3.33
CA LEU A 10 -0.74 17.30 -3.87
C LEU A 10 -1.94 17.21 -2.91
N PRO A 11 -3.17 17.21 -3.43
CA PRO A 11 -4.35 17.02 -2.59
C PRO A 11 -4.32 15.62 -1.98
N TYR A 12 -4.84 15.50 -0.76
CA TYR A 12 -5.08 14.19 -0.16
C TYR A 12 -5.96 13.34 -1.09
N ARG A 13 -5.50 12.12 -1.39
CA ARG A 13 -6.30 11.11 -2.11
C ARG A 13 -7.00 10.24 -1.07
N PRO A 14 -8.34 10.27 -1.00
CA PRO A 14 -9.09 9.32 -0.17
C PRO A 14 -8.73 7.89 -0.55
N CYS A 15 -8.50 7.06 0.45
CA CYS A 15 -8.16 5.65 0.28
C CYS A 15 -9.04 4.84 1.21
N VAL A 16 -9.40 3.63 0.79
CA VAL A 16 -10.17 2.67 1.60
C VAL A 16 -9.33 1.43 1.79
N GLY A 17 -9.30 0.93 3.02
CA GLY A 17 -8.74 -0.38 3.37
C GLY A 17 -9.85 -1.34 3.78
N LEU A 18 -9.66 -2.63 3.48
CA LEU A 18 -10.56 -3.69 3.91
C LEU A 18 -9.86 -4.64 4.88
N MET A 19 -10.54 -5.01 5.96
CA MET A 19 -10.18 -6.16 6.79
C MET A 19 -11.12 -7.31 6.44
N ILE A 20 -10.57 -8.40 5.91
CA ILE A 20 -11.35 -9.56 5.48
C ILE A 20 -11.07 -10.69 6.46
N LEU A 21 -12.13 -11.16 7.13
CA LEU A 21 -12.09 -12.28 8.08
C LEU A 21 -13.01 -13.40 7.60
N ASN A 22 -12.63 -14.66 7.85
CA ASN A 22 -13.51 -15.80 7.62
C ASN A 22 -14.09 -16.36 8.94
N GLY A 23 -15.04 -17.29 8.83
CA GLY A 23 -15.69 -17.93 9.99
C GLY A 23 -14.75 -18.78 10.85
N ASP A 24 -13.58 -19.14 10.33
CA ASP A 24 -12.55 -19.90 11.06
C ASP A 24 -11.61 -19.00 11.87
N GLY A 25 -11.85 -17.68 11.88
CA GLY A 25 -11.01 -16.71 12.58
C GLY A 25 -9.69 -16.37 11.87
N LEU A 26 -9.57 -16.68 10.58
CA LEU A 26 -8.42 -16.31 9.76
C LEU A 26 -8.66 -14.95 9.08
N ILE A 27 -7.57 -14.24 8.80
CA ILE A 27 -7.57 -12.98 8.07
C ILE A 27 -6.90 -13.13 6.70
N TRP A 28 -7.36 -12.35 5.73
CA TRP A 28 -6.67 -12.21 4.45
C TRP A 28 -5.74 -10.99 4.46
N VAL A 29 -4.47 -11.21 4.11
CA VAL A 29 -3.45 -10.17 3.97
C VAL A 29 -2.62 -10.43 2.71
N GLY A 30 -2.18 -9.36 2.03
CA GLY A 30 -1.30 -9.45 0.87
C GLY A 30 0.16 -9.23 1.24
N HIS A 31 1.06 -9.98 0.62
CA HIS A 31 2.51 -9.73 0.70
C HIS A 31 2.98 -9.01 -0.55
N ARG A 32 3.59 -7.83 -0.40
CA ARG A 32 4.18 -7.09 -1.52
C ARG A 32 5.36 -7.87 -2.11
N ILE A 33 5.50 -7.78 -3.42
CA ILE A 33 6.75 -8.13 -4.11
C ILE A 33 7.71 -6.97 -3.86
N ALA A 34 8.86 -7.25 -3.25
CA ALA A 34 9.85 -6.22 -2.95
C ALA A 34 10.56 -5.81 -4.24
N GLU A 35 10.27 -4.61 -4.75
CA GLU A 35 10.98 -4.04 -5.88
C GLU A 35 12.06 -3.03 -5.43
N PRO A 36 13.27 -3.06 -6.04
CA PRO A 36 14.42 -2.26 -5.60
C PRO A 36 14.22 -0.75 -5.61
N ASP A 37 13.29 -0.23 -6.41
CA ASP A 37 13.03 1.21 -6.59
C ASP A 37 11.57 1.57 -6.24
N SER A 38 10.96 0.80 -5.34
CA SER A 38 9.61 1.05 -4.85
C SER A 38 9.61 1.86 -3.55
N GLU A 39 8.45 2.41 -3.17
CA GLU A 39 8.22 3.02 -1.85
C GLU A 39 8.48 2.05 -0.68
N PHE A 40 8.65 0.76 -0.97
CA PHE A 40 8.97 -0.30 -0.02
C PHE A 40 10.42 -0.83 -0.16
N ALA A 41 11.27 -0.17 -0.94
CA ALA A 41 12.66 -0.56 -1.09
C ALA A 41 13.40 -0.52 0.27
N GLY A 42 13.96 -1.65 0.70
CA GLY A 42 14.70 -1.77 1.95
C GLY A 42 13.85 -2.02 3.20
N THR A 43 12.53 -2.14 3.09
CA THR A 43 11.67 -2.53 4.23
C THR A 43 11.45 -4.03 4.32
N THR A 44 11.35 -4.56 5.54
CA THR A 44 10.94 -5.94 5.83
C THR A 44 9.42 -6.06 6.05
N GLN A 45 8.70 -4.94 6.12
CA GLN A 45 7.27 -4.88 6.40
C GLN A 45 6.47 -4.90 5.09
N LEU A 46 6.34 -6.10 4.53
CA LEU A 46 5.71 -6.32 3.20
C LEU A 46 4.26 -6.82 3.29
N TRP A 47 3.83 -7.26 4.47
CA TRP A 47 2.45 -7.71 4.72
C TRP A 47 1.54 -6.51 4.97
N GLN A 48 0.44 -6.43 4.25
CA GLN A 48 -0.52 -5.34 4.35
C GLN A 48 -1.96 -5.85 4.13
N MET A 49 -2.92 -5.12 4.68
CA MET A 49 -4.32 -5.27 4.31
C MET A 49 -4.55 -4.78 2.87
N PRO A 50 -5.53 -5.33 2.14
CA PRO A 50 -5.95 -4.78 0.85
C PRO A 50 -6.43 -3.35 1.03
N GLN A 51 -5.85 -2.43 0.26
CA GLN A 51 -6.20 -1.01 0.26
C GLN A 51 -6.01 -0.39 -1.11
N GLY A 52 -6.74 0.68 -1.38
CA GLY A 52 -6.64 1.47 -2.61
C GLY A 52 -7.50 2.73 -2.56
N GLY A 53 -7.13 3.73 -3.35
CA GLY A 53 -7.87 4.98 -3.53
C GLY A 53 -8.00 5.35 -4.99
#